data_AF-A0A359LXP4-F1
#
_entry.id   AF-A0A359LXP4-F1
#
_cell.length_a   1.000
_cell.length_b   1.000
_cell.length_c   1.000
_cell.angle_alpha   90.00
_cell.angle_beta   90.00
_cell.angle_gamma   90.00
#
_symmetry.space_group_name_H-M   'P 1'
#
loop_
_entity.id
_entity.type
_entity.pdbx_description
1 polymer ?
#
loop_
_entity_poly.entity_id
_entity_poly.type
_entity_poly.pdbx_seq_one_letter_code
_entity_poly.pdbx_strand_id
1 'polypeptide(L)' 'MREASKEILSIAYAYNPDTAVGALRPRRLHKYLAKLGYRVHVITAEASPHASDASITVVPDEAEQFFQRRAAARQNG' A
#
# COMPACT_ATOMS: atom_id res chain seq x y z
N MET A 1 28.08 18.37 -7.19
CA MET A 1 27.32 17.12 -7.42
C MET A 1 26.00 17.23 -6.70
N ARG A 2 24.85 17.02 -7.36
CA ARG A 2 23.61 16.73 -6.63
C ARG A 2 23.77 15.32 -6.07
N GLU A 3 23.69 15.18 -4.75
CA GLU A 3 23.63 13.87 -4.11
C GLU A 3 22.35 13.17 -4.59
N ALA A 4 22.46 11.95 -5.11
CA ALA A 4 21.30 11.22 -5.60
C ALA A 4 20.36 10.92 -4.42
N SER A 5 19.06 11.20 -4.57
CA SER A 5 18.09 10.83 -3.53
C SER A 5 18.09 9.31 -3.35
N LYS A 6 18.09 8.87 -2.08
CA LYS A 6 18.07 7.45 -1.74
C LYS A 6 16.64 6.94 -1.93
N GLU A 7 16.42 6.11 -2.94
CA GLU A 7 15.08 5.59 -3.28
C GLU A 7 14.81 4.26 -2.57
N ILE A 8 13.58 4.07 -2.08
CA ILE A 8 13.10 2.83 -1.47
C ILE A 8 11.78 2.43 -2.15
N LEU A 9 11.67 1.16 -2.53
CA LEU A 9 10.41 0.55 -2.96
C LEU A 9 9.88 -0.35 -1.85
N SER A 10 8.66 -0.09 -1.39
CA SER A 10 7.98 -0.83 -0.32
C SER A 10 6.77 -1.56 -0.92
N ILE A 11 6.71 -2.89 -0.77
CA ILE A 11 5.61 -3.71 -1.27
C ILE A 11 4.87 -4.27 -0.05
N ALA A 12 3.61 -3.89 0.10
CA ALA A 12 2.80 -4.31 1.24
C ALA A 12 1.35 -4.53 0.81
N TYR A 13 0.78 -5.70 1.11
CA TYR A 13 -0.62 -6.00 0.79
C TYR A 13 -1.57 -4.94 1.38
N ALA A 14 -1.38 -4.65 2.67
CA ALA A 14 -2.15 -3.65 3.40
C ALA A 14 -1.31 -2.41 3.71
N TYR A 15 -1.74 -1.24 3.22
CA TYR A 15 -1.14 0.07 3.47
C TYR A 15 -2.21 1.10 3.85
N ASN A 16 -3.09 0.69 4.75
CA ASN A 16 -4.17 1.52 5.27
C ASN A 16 -3.75 2.18 6.61
N PRO A 17 -4.18 3.42 6.91
CA PRO A 17 -4.16 3.94 8.28
C PRO A 17 -4.98 3.12 9.29
N ASP A 18 -5.66 2.06 8.85
CA ASP A 18 -6.40 1.18 9.74
C ASP A 18 -5.49 0.61 10.85
N THR A 19 -6.07 0.51 12.05
CA THR A 19 -5.36 0.27 13.31
C THR A 19 -4.76 -1.13 13.43
N ALA A 20 -4.84 -1.94 12.38
CA ALA A 20 -4.16 -3.21 12.27
C ALA A 20 -2.65 -3.03 12.47
N VAL A 21 -2.08 -3.78 13.42
CA VAL A 21 -0.67 -3.68 13.85
C VAL A 21 0.31 -3.81 12.68
N GLY A 22 -0.07 -4.54 11.62
CA GLY A 22 0.72 -4.73 10.40
C GLY A 22 0.87 -3.47 9.53
N ALA A 23 -0.14 -2.59 9.46
CA ALA A 23 -0.13 -1.43 8.57
C ALA A 23 0.44 -0.15 9.23
N LEU A 24 0.36 -0.08 10.56
CA LEU A 24 0.86 1.08 11.31
C LEU A 24 2.39 1.21 11.30
N ARG A 25 3.10 0.07 11.28
CA ARG A 25 4.58 0.03 11.35
C ARG A 25 5.24 0.54 10.06
N PRO A 26 4.84 0.09 8.85
CA PRO A 26 5.37 0.62 7.60
C PRO A 26 5.15 2.13 7.46
N ARG A 27 3.95 2.63 7.77
CA ARG A 27 3.64 4.06 7.66
C ARG A 27 4.54 4.94 8.53
N ARG A 28 4.78 4.51 9.78
CA ARG A 28 5.70 5.22 10.69
C ARG A 28 7.13 5.16 10.17
N LEU A 29 7.59 4.00 9.69
CA LEU A 29 8.91 3.85 9.09
C LEU A 29 9.12 4.80 7.92
N HIS A 30 8.16 4.87 6.99
CA HIS A 30 8.23 5.75 5.82
C HIS A 30 8.33 7.22 6.22
N LYS A 31 7.59 7.65 7.25
CA LYS A 31 7.70 9.01 7.81
C LYS A 31 9.12 9.34 8.27
N TYR A 32 9.82 8.39 8.91
CA TYR A 32 11.20 8.63 9.35
C TYR A 32 12.20 8.57 8.19
N LEU A 33 12.01 7.66 7.23
CA LEU A 33 12.83 7.58 6.03
C LEU A 33 12.78 8.89 5.23
N ALA A 34 11.60 9.49 5.06
CA ALA A 34 11.44 10.80 4.43
C ALA A 34 12.26 11.89 5.16
N LYS A 35 12.24 11.90 6.50
CA LYS A 35 13.05 12.83 7.30
C LYS A 35 14.56 12.62 7.16
N LEU A 36 14.98 11.41 6.78
CA LEU A 36 16.39 11.05 6.54
C LEU A 36 16.82 11.27 5.09
N GLY A 37 15.97 11.87 4.24
CA GLY A 37 16.28 12.18 2.85
C GLY A 37 16.02 11.04 1.86
N TYR A 38 15.30 9.99 2.29
CA TYR A 38 14.86 8.94 1.38
C TYR A 38 13.56 9.33 0.68
N ARG A 39 13.41 8.94 -0.59
CA ARG A 39 12.11 8.88 -1.25
C ARG A 39 11.60 7.45 -1.17
N VAL A 40 10.37 7.28 -0.70
CA VAL A 40 9.74 5.96 -0.57
C VAL A 40 8.59 5.89 -1.56
N HIS A 41 8.56 4.82 -2.35
CA HIS A 41 7.46 4.45 -3.22
C HIS A 41 6.78 3.22 -2.64
N VAL A 42 5.45 3.19 -2.60
CA VAL A 42 4.67 2.12 -2.00
C VAL A 42 3.82 1.45 -3.08
N ILE A 43 3.92 0.14 -3.19
CA ILE A 43 3.00 -0.68 -3.99
C ILE A 43 2.11 -1.46 -3.01
N THR A 44 0.79 -1.32 -3.17
CA THR A 44 -0.17 -1.97 -2.27
C THR A 44 -1.37 -2.54 -3.02
N ALA A 45 -1.99 -3.58 -2.47
CA ALA A 45 -3.17 -4.20 -3.07
C ALA A 45 -4.48 -3.71 -2.45
N GLU A 46 -4.43 -3.24 -1.21
CA GLU A 46 -5.56 -2.69 -0.50
C GLU A 46 -5.89 -1.27 -0.99
N ALA A 47 -7.17 -0.98 -1.19
CA ALA A 47 -7.65 0.37 -1.48
C ALA A 47 -7.36 1.30 -0.29
N SER A 48 -6.33 2.14 -0.41
CA SER A 48 -5.99 3.11 0.63
C SER A 48 -6.82 4.39 0.46
N PRO A 49 -7.39 4.97 1.53
CA PRO A 49 -7.99 6.31 1.48
C PRO A 49 -6.97 7.41 1.13
N HIS A 50 -5.67 7.09 1.12
CA HIS A 50 -4.57 7.97 0.73
C HIS A 50 -4.03 7.66 -0.67
N ALA A 51 -4.78 6.93 -1.52
CA ALA A 51 -4.38 6.63 -2.90
C ALA A 51 -4.11 7.88 -3.78
N SER A 52 -4.39 9.09 -3.27
CA SER A 52 -4.03 10.36 -3.91
C SER A 52 -2.57 10.78 -3.69
N ASP A 53 -1.82 10.12 -2.80
CA ASP A 53 -0.39 10.36 -2.65
C ASP A 53 0.36 9.76 -3.85
N ALA A 54 1.09 10.60 -4.60
CA ALA A 54 1.85 10.20 -5.78
C ALA A 54 2.94 9.16 -5.50
N SER A 55 3.32 8.97 -4.24
CA SER A 55 4.25 7.92 -3.81
C SER A 55 3.59 6.55 -3.59
N ILE A 56 2.27 6.43 -3.72
CA ILE A 56 1.52 5.20 -3.50
C ILE A 56 0.89 4.74 -4.83
N THR A 57 1.21 3.52 -5.23
CA THR A 57 0.62 2.81 -6.37
C THR A 57 -0.25 1.67 -5.83
N VAL A 58 -1.55 1.72 -6.13
CA VAL A 58 -2.48 0.63 -5.80
C VAL A 58 -2.57 -0.31 -6.99
N VAL A 59 -2.30 -1.59 -6.77
CA VAL A 59 -2.40 -2.67 -7.75
C VAL A 59 -3.55 -3.58 -7.33
N PRO A 60 -4.66 -3.66 -8.10
CA PRO A 60 -5.83 -4.43 -7.68
C PRO A 60 -5.51 -5.90 -7.39
N ASP A 61 -6.04 -6.46 -6.30
CA ASP A 61 -6.04 -7.90 -6.08
C ASP A 61 -7.13 -8.58 -6.92
N GLU A 62 -6.75 -9.09 -8.09
CA GLU A 62 -7.66 -9.82 -8.99
C GLU A 62 -8.14 -11.16 -8.40
N ALA A 63 -7.33 -11.80 -7.54
CA ALA A 63 -7.68 -13.06 -6.90
C ALA A 63 -8.76 -12.83 -5.84
N GLU A 64 -8.63 -11.80 -5.01
CA GLU A 64 -9.68 -11.40 -4.07
C GLU A 64 -10.99 -11.08 -4.80
N GLN A 65 -10.94 -10.29 -5.87
CA GLN A 65 -12.12 -9.99 -6.69
C GLN A 65 -12.75 -11.25 -7.31
N PHE A 66 -11.93 -12.21 -7.75
CA PHE A 66 -12.42 -13.50 -8.24
C PHE A 66 -13.15 -14.29 -7.15
N PHE A 67 -12.58 -14.38 -5.95
CA PHE A 67 -13.20 -15.08 -4.83
C PHE A 67 -14.49 -14.41 -4.36
N GLN A 68 -14.52 -13.08 -4.28
CA GLN A 68 -15.73 -12.31 -3.94
C GLN A 68 -16.87 -12.56 -4.95
N ARG A 69 -16.57 -12.54 -6.26
CA ARG A 69 -17.54 -12.85 -7.32
C ARG A 69 -18.12 -14.25 -7.18
N ARG A 70 -17.27 -15.25 -6.87
CA ARG A 70 -17.72 -16.63 -6.63
C ARG A 70 -18.57 -16.77 -5.37
N ALA A 71 -18.25 -16.05 -4.31
CA ALA A 71 -19.04 -16.07 -3.07
C ALA A 71 -20.44 -15.48 -3.30
N ALA A 72 -20.53 -14.34 -4.00
CA ALA A 72 -21.80 -13.70 -4.34
C ALA A 72 -22.70 -14.59 -5.22
N ALA A 73 -22.11 -15.30 -6.19
CA ALA A 73 -22.85 -16.22 -7.06
C ALA A 73 -23.50 -17.40 -6.31
N ARG A 74 -22.96 -17.78 -5.13
CA ARG A 74 -23.50 -18.86 -4.29
C ARG A 74 -24.65 -18.41 -3.37
N GLN A 75 -24.83 -17.12 -3.15
CA GLN A 75 -25.87 -16.60 -2.24
C GLN A 75 -27.21 -16.35 -2.96
N ASN A 76 -27.22 -16.38 -4.30
CA ASN A 76 -28.40 -16.08 -5.13
C ASN A 76 -28.99 -17.32 -5.83
N GLY A 77 -28.61 -18.54 -5.44
CA GLY A 77 -29.13 -19.80 -5.96
C GLY A 77 -29.55 -20.72 -4.83
#